data_AF-A0A329YCP4-F1
#
_entry.id   AF-A0A329YCP4-F1
#
_cell.length_a   1.000
_cell.length_b   1.000
_cell.length_c   1.000
_cell.angle_alpha   90.00
_cell.angle_beta   90.00
_cell.angle_gamma   90.00
#
_symmetry.space_group_name_H-M   'P 1'
#
loop_
_entity.id
_entity.type
_entity.pdbx_description
1 polymer ?
#
loop_
_entity_poly.entity_id
_entity_poly.type
_entity_poly.pdbx_seq_one_letter_code
_entity_poly.pdbx_strand_id
1 'polypeptide(L)'
;MTKIAELKKKLMSNPEFRQEYEKADAEFQLVEALIKARTKANLSQAELARRIGTTQSAIARLEGGGVSPSLNTLRRYAEATGSKLEINLVHQ
;
A
#
# COMPACT_ATOMS: atom_id res chain seq x y z
N MET A 1 -21.23 -12.76 -0.40
CA MET A 1 -20.25 -12.08 -1.27
C MET A 1 -20.95 -10.93 -1.99
N THR A 2 -20.43 -9.72 -2.12
CA THR A 2 -20.09 -8.77 -1.06
C THR A 2 -20.59 -7.41 -1.57
N LYS A 3 -21.60 -6.80 -0.92
CA LYS A 3 -22.24 -5.51 -1.29
C LYS A 3 -21.27 -4.40 -1.74
N ILE A 4 -20.03 -4.45 -1.23
CA ILE A 4 -18.94 -3.52 -1.54
C ILE A 4 -18.51 -3.58 -3.02
N ALA A 5 -18.45 -4.77 -3.64
CA ALA A 5 -18.04 -4.90 -5.04
C ALA A 5 -19.07 -4.30 -6.01
N GLU A 6 -20.37 -4.51 -5.74
CA GLU A 6 -21.46 -3.90 -6.50
C GLU A 6 -21.55 -2.38 -6.28
N LEU A 7 -21.33 -1.93 -5.04
CA LEU A 7 -21.29 -0.51 -4.71
C LEU A 7 -20.15 0.20 -5.46
N LYS A 8 -18.94 -0.38 -5.47
CA LYS A 8 -17.80 0.12 -6.24
C LYS A 8 -18.16 0.26 -7.72
N LYS A 9 -18.76 -0.77 -8.33
CA LYS A 9 -19.14 -0.75 -9.76
C LYS A 9 -20.11 0.39 -10.09
N LYS A 10 -21.09 0.66 -9.23
CA LYS A 10 -22.03 1.78 -9.40
C LYS A 10 -21.33 3.14 -9.28
N LEU A 11 -20.51 3.33 -8.25
CA LEU A 11 -19.84 4.60 -8.00
C LEU A 11 -18.80 4.94 -9.09
N MET A 12 -18.11 3.95 -9.64
CA MET A 12 -17.18 4.10 -10.78
C MET A 12 -17.81 4.64 -12.07
N SER A 13 -19.14 4.70 -12.16
CA SER A 13 -19.85 5.29 -13.31
C SER A 13 -19.91 6.81 -13.25
N ASN A 14 -19.67 7.43 -12.08
CA ASN A 14 -19.55 8.88 -11.94
C ASN A 14 -18.11 9.31 -12.29
N PRO A 15 -17.90 10.23 -13.25
CA PRO A 15 -16.57 10.71 -13.63
C PRO A 15 -15.77 11.39 -12.51
N GLU A 16 -16.42 12.18 -11.66
CA GLU A 16 -15.77 12.86 -10.51
C GLU A 16 -15.36 11.84 -9.44
N PHE A 17 -16.26 10.88 -9.15
CA PHE A 17 -15.92 9.78 -8.26
C PHE A 17 -14.80 8.94 -8.85
N ARG A 18 -14.82 8.64 -10.14
CA ARG A 18 -13.78 7.87 -10.82
C ARG A 18 -12.43 8.56 -10.71
N GLN A 19 -12.36 9.86 -10.95
CA GLN A 19 -11.10 10.61 -10.90
C GLN A 19 -10.51 10.64 -9.48
N GLU A 20 -11.32 10.89 -8.46
CA GLU A 20 -10.87 10.85 -7.07
C GLU A 20 -10.58 9.41 -6.59
N TYR A 21 -11.34 8.43 -7.09
CA TYR A 21 -11.09 7.00 -6.85
C TYR A 21 -9.78 6.55 -7.49
N GLU A 22 -9.45 7.00 -8.70
CA GLU A 22 -8.18 6.69 -9.39
C GLU A 22 -6.97 7.32 -8.70
N LYS A 23 -7.10 8.55 -8.17
CA LYS A 23 -6.05 9.14 -7.32
C LYS A 23 -5.87 8.34 -6.03
N ALA A 24 -6.97 7.98 -5.37
CA ALA A 24 -6.96 7.10 -4.21
C ALA A 24 -6.48 5.68 -4.54
N ASP A 25 -6.60 5.25 -5.81
CA ASP A 25 -6.17 3.94 -6.30
C ASP A 25 -4.66 3.79 -6.22
N ALA A 26 -3.88 4.83 -6.56
CA ALA A 26 -2.42 4.77 -6.48
C ALA A 26 -1.91 4.56 -5.04
N GLU A 27 -2.47 5.30 -4.06
CA GLU A 27 -2.12 5.13 -2.65
C GLU A 27 -2.56 3.76 -2.13
N PHE A 28 -3.76 3.31 -2.52
CA PHE A 28 -4.28 2.00 -2.13
C PHE A 28 -3.44 0.87 -2.72
N GLN A 29 -3.07 0.96 -3.99
CA GLN A 29 -2.19 0.00 -4.68
C GLN A 29 -0.82 -0.08 -4.00
N LEU A 30 -0.26 1.07 -3.60
CA LEU A 30 1.00 1.10 -2.86
C LEU A 30 0.88 0.36 -1.52
N VAL A 31 -0.16 0.66 -0.74
CA VAL A 31 -0.41 0.00 0.55
C VAL A 31 -0.60 -1.51 0.37
N GLU A 32 -1.38 -1.93 -0.62
CA GLU A 32 -1.59 -3.35 -0.93
C GLU A 32 -0.27 -4.03 -1.30
N ALA A 33 0.57 -3.37 -2.10
CA ALA A 33 1.89 -3.89 -2.47
C ALA A 33 2.80 -4.08 -1.23
N LEU A 34 2.80 -3.12 -0.30
CA LEU A 34 3.57 -3.21 0.95
C LEU A 34 3.09 -4.37 1.83
N ILE A 35 1.79 -4.47 2.09
CA ILE A 35 1.20 -5.57 2.87
C ILE A 35 1.51 -6.92 2.23
N LYS A 36 1.42 -7.01 0.90
CA LYS A 36 1.74 -8.23 0.15
C LYS A 36 3.22 -8.60 0.26
N ALA A 37 4.13 -7.64 0.20
CA ALA A 37 5.56 -7.88 0.39
C ALA A 37 5.84 -8.42 1.81
N ARG A 38 5.27 -7.80 2.84
CA ARG A 38 5.43 -8.25 4.23
C ARG A 38 4.85 -9.64 4.48
N THR A 39 3.65 -9.91 3.98
CA THR A 39 3.00 -11.22 4.17
C THR A 39 3.73 -12.33 3.42
N LYS A 40 4.25 -12.08 2.21
CA LYS A 40 5.13 -13.02 1.49
C LYS A 40 6.42 -13.33 2.24
N ALA A 41 6.96 -12.34 2.96
CA ALA A 41 8.13 -12.52 3.81
C ALA A 41 7.82 -13.24 5.15
N ASN A 42 6.56 -13.62 5.39
CA ASN A 42 6.08 -14.21 6.64
C ASN A 42 6.39 -13.36 7.88
N LEU A 43 6.26 -12.03 7.76
CA LEU A 43 6.53 -11.10 8.85
C LEU A 43 5.23 -10.51 9.41
N SER A 44 5.14 -10.44 10.74
CA SER A 44 4.24 -9.52 11.42
C SER A 44 4.72 -8.07 11.26
N GLN A 45 3.83 -7.10 11.50
CA GLN A 45 4.19 -5.68 11.49
C GLN A 45 5.28 -5.36 12.55
N ALA A 46 5.25 -6.03 13.70
CA ALA A 46 6.24 -5.85 14.75
C ALA A 46 7.63 -6.39 14.35
N GLU A 47 7.68 -7.54 13.68
CA GLU A 47 8.94 -8.10 13.17
C GLU A 47 9.54 -7.22 12.08
N LEU A 48 8.70 -6.75 11.15
CA LEU A 48 9.16 -5.82 10.12
C LEU A 48 9.67 -4.50 10.73
N ALA A 49 8.95 -3.96 11.72
CA ALA A 49 9.39 -2.76 12.43
C ALA A 49 10.77 -2.93 13.07
N ARG A 50 11.03 -4.09 13.69
CA ARG A 50 12.36 -4.42 14.24
C ARG A 50 13.43 -4.49 13.16
N ARG A 51 13.15 -5.12 12.02
CA ARG A 51 14.11 -5.22 10.89
C ARG A 51 14.44 -3.86 10.28
N ILE A 52 13.43 -3.02 10.13
CA ILE A 52 13.62 -1.68 9.58
C ILE A 52 14.32 -0.79 10.62
N GLY A 53 14.06 -0.96 11.92
CA GLY A 53 14.51 -0.05 12.97
C GLY A 53 13.51 1.10 13.19
N THR A 54 12.23 0.76 13.35
CA THR A 54 11.13 1.68 13.64
C THR A 54 10.12 1.02 14.60
N THR A 55 8.97 1.66 14.85
CA THR A 55 7.92 1.13 15.73
C THR A 55 6.86 0.35 14.95
N GLN A 56 6.19 -0.61 15.61
CA GLN A 56 5.06 -1.32 15.01
C GLN A 56 3.93 -0.35 14.63
N SER A 57 3.70 0.70 15.43
CA SER A 57 2.71 1.74 15.13
C SER A 57 3.05 2.55 13.87
N ALA A 58 4.33 2.79 13.59
CA ALA A 58 4.76 3.44 12.35
C ALA A 58 4.50 2.54 11.13
N ILE A 59 4.77 1.25 11.23
CA ILE A 59 4.44 0.27 10.18
C ILE A 59 2.93 0.16 9.99
N ALA A 60 2.15 0.12 11.07
CA ALA A 60 0.69 0.06 10.98
C ALA A 60 0.11 1.32 10.33
N ARG A 61 0.65 2.51 10.63
CA ARG A 61 0.23 3.76 9.97
C ARG A 61 0.60 3.78 8.48
N LEU A 62 1.78 3.28 8.14
CA LEU A 62 2.23 3.12 6.76
C LEU A 62 1.33 2.17 5.97
N GLU A 63 1.05 0.98 6.51
CA GLU A 63 0.15 -0.02 5.90
C GLU A 63 -1.33 0.34 5.99
N GLY A 64 -1.67 1.37 6.78
CA GLY A 64 -3.04 1.88 6.88
C GLY A 64 -3.33 3.05 5.93
N GLY A 65 -2.35 3.48 5.12
CA GLY A 65 -2.50 4.65 4.24
C GLY A 65 -2.52 5.98 4.99
N GLY A 66 -2.14 6.02 6.27
CA GLY A 66 -2.19 7.24 7.08
C GLY A 66 -1.03 8.21 6.82
N VAL A 67 -0.05 7.83 5.99
CA VAL A 67 1.11 8.64 5.62
C VAL A 67 1.60 8.28 4.22
N SER A 68 2.06 9.27 3.47
CA SER A 68 2.83 9.07 2.24
C SER A 68 4.29 8.71 2.58
N PRO A 69 4.78 7.49 2.24
CA PRO A 69 6.16 7.12 2.51
C PRO A 69 7.15 7.83 1.60
N SER A 70 8.35 8.11 2.13
CA SER A 70 9.48 8.51 1.31
C SER A 70 10.03 7.33 0.48
N LEU A 71 10.73 7.62 -0.63
CA LEU A 71 11.44 6.59 -1.40
C LEU A 71 12.43 5.79 -0.55
N ASN A 72 13.08 6.43 0.42
CA ASN A 72 13.99 5.76 1.35
C ASN A 72 13.25 4.76 2.26
N THR A 73 12.05 5.12 2.71
CA THR A 73 11.16 4.22 3.47
C THR A 73 10.80 3.01 2.63
N LEU A 74 10.40 3.22 1.37
CA LEU A 74 10.05 2.13 0.44
C LEU A 74 11.24 1.20 0.19
N ARG A 75 12.44 1.74 0.02
CA ARG A 75 13.66 0.95 -0.17
C ARG A 75 13.96 0.06 1.04
N ARG A 76 13.98 0.63 2.25
CA ARG A 76 14.21 -0.13 3.50
C ARG A 76 13.15 -1.19 3.74
N TYR A 77 11.90 -0.89 3.38
CA TYR A 77 10.79 -1.85 3.46
C TYR A 77 11.02 -3.02 2.51
N ALA A 78 11.41 -2.74 1.26
CA ALA A 78 11.73 -3.77 0.28
C ALA A 78 12.89 -4.65 0.77
N GLU A 79 14.00 -4.06 1.22
CA GLU A 79 15.15 -4.78 1.77
C GLU A 79 14.77 -5.68 2.96
N ALA A 80 14.00 -5.15 3.93
CA ALA A 80 13.61 -5.90 5.13
C ALA A 80 12.65 -7.07 4.85
N THR A 81 11.93 -7.01 3.73
CA THR A 81 11.02 -8.06 3.25
C THR A 81 11.65 -8.97 2.19
N GLY A 82 12.91 -8.73 1.79
CA GLY A 82 13.55 -9.49 0.70
C GLY A 82 12.93 -9.21 -0.68
N SER A 83 12.26 -8.07 -0.84
CA SER A 83 11.69 -7.61 -2.10
C SER A 83 12.64 -6.65 -2.82
N LYS A 84 12.45 -6.47 -4.13
CA LYS A 84 13.08 -5.42 -4.92
C LYS A 84 12.09 -4.29 -5.15
N LEU A 85 12.50 -3.04 -4.89
CA LEU A 85 11.68 -1.87 -5.23
C LEU A 85 11.78 -1.62 -6.73
N GLU A 86 10.63 -1.62 -7.42
CA GLU A 86 10.48 -1.23 -8.81
C GLU A 86 9.35 -0.21 -8.92
N ILE A 87 9.56 0.85 -9.70
CA ILE A 87 8.59 1.94 -9.88
C ILE A 87 8.40 2.13 -11.39
N ASN A 88 7.15 2.03 -11.84
CA ASN A 88 6.77 2.18 -13.24
C ASN A 88 5.76 3.33 -13.36
N LEU A 89 5.95 4.20 -14.35
CA LEU A 89 4.97 5.21 -14.75
C LEU A 89 4.18 4.67 -15.94
N VAL A 90 2.86 4.67 -15.82
CA VAL A 90 1.95 4.21 -16.88
C VAL A 90 1.16 5.40 -17.41
N HIS A 91 0.94 5.44 -18.72
CA HIS A 91 0.09 6.45 -19.35
C HIS A 91 -1.37 5.98 -19.31
N GLN A 92 -2.29 6.90 -19.02
CA GLN A 92 -3.74 6.67 -19.06
C GLN A 92 -4.29 6.83 -20.48
#